data_AF-A0A9D6ZK19-F1
#
_entry.id   AF-A0A9D6ZK19-F1
#
_cell.length_a   1.000
_cell.length_b   1.000
_cell.length_c   1.000
_cell.angle_alpha   90.00
_cell.angle_beta   90.00
_cell.angle_gamma   90.00
#
_symmetry.space_group_name_H-M   'P 1'
#
loop_
_entity.id
_entity.type
_entity.pdbx_description
1 polymer ?
#
loop_
_entity_poly.entity_id
_entity_poly.type
_entity_poly.pdbx_seq_one_letter_code
_entity_poly.pdbx_strand_id
1 'polypeptide(L)'
;MLPSRSAWLAIVCAPLVALPALAQTAAEPAPAPSGDATADVPPAAPAAADPAGVEPPDPGDGFHFGTYGRVGIGWDGRGGTSQPFSVVAHGPRLEQPAYLELDLGYALHPTPDVGLRILTTIAVFDELFHFTGNPLQSIAIRNLYVESTWKEWLALWAGSRMYRGDDVYLFDWWPLDNLNTVGGGLSVAFDAYRIAAQVGMNRLDDEWQTQWFESPDPIHGTRSSLTLDRPRTLVSLKAERLALPDGPGDLGWKVALYGEGHFISSGTLIHPDRTQEELPDDQGWVAGVQGGLWDDDGDFLNLWVRTAGGLAAYGELAIPFGLDQEKRAVGATEFALVAAGNLELGDVFGLLGGGYARWFRDADRNVYDLDDAWEVALALRPHLYVTEQFHVAAEVSWQLRESAGLAPESEQPETPQIWKFAVMPMWVPFGPGTLSRPQLRLVYQISVPNDAARHTLPEDDPRRDHSVEHMLGIQVEWWYNSSYR
;
A
#
# COMPACT_ATOMS: atom_id res chain seq x y z
N MET A 1 13.16 -0.48 -52.20
CA MET A 1 11.97 -1.32 -52.43
C MET A 1 11.16 -1.34 -51.14
N LEU A 2 10.12 -0.50 -51.07
CA LEU A 2 8.93 -0.63 -50.21
C LEU A 2 7.97 -1.66 -50.88
N PRO A 3 6.93 -2.24 -50.23
CA PRO A 3 5.98 -1.61 -49.28
C PRO A 3 5.67 -2.44 -48.02
N SER A 4 5.33 -1.85 -46.87
CA SER A 4 4.04 -1.25 -46.44
C SER A 4 2.87 -2.24 -46.27
N ARG A 5 2.20 -2.17 -45.11
CA ARG A 5 0.74 -2.27 -44.96
C ARG A 5 0.28 -1.95 -43.53
N SER A 6 -0.43 -0.83 -43.42
CA SER A 6 -1.38 -0.48 -42.38
C SER A 6 -2.77 -0.41 -43.04
N ALA A 7 -3.81 -1.00 -42.45
CA ALA A 7 -5.25 -0.69 -42.64
C ALA A 7 -6.06 -1.70 -41.79
N TRP A 8 -6.71 -1.29 -40.70
CA TRP A 8 -8.08 -0.75 -40.65
C TRP A 8 -9.14 -1.71 -41.25
N LEU A 9 -10.02 -2.23 -40.40
CA LEU A 9 -11.36 -2.69 -40.79
C LEU A 9 -12.38 -2.17 -39.77
N ALA A 10 -13.19 -1.22 -40.20
CA ALA A 10 -14.44 -0.83 -39.56
C ALA A 10 -15.57 -1.66 -40.16
N ILE A 11 -16.50 -2.13 -39.33
CA ILE A 11 -17.81 -2.62 -39.77
C ILE A 11 -18.88 -1.82 -39.04
N VAL A 12 -19.68 -1.12 -39.84
CA VAL A 12 -20.91 -0.43 -39.47
C VAL A 12 -22.07 -1.35 -39.81
N CYS A 13 -23.02 -1.55 -38.88
CA CYS A 13 -24.40 -1.91 -39.21
C CYS A 13 -25.36 -1.07 -38.37
N ALA A 14 -26.34 -0.50 -39.07
CA ALA A 14 -27.26 0.56 -38.65
C ALA A 14 -28.53 0.00 -37.94
N PRO A 15 -29.37 0.87 -37.35
CA PRO A 15 -30.38 0.53 -36.34
C PRO A 15 -31.78 0.33 -36.93
N LEU A 16 -32.73 -0.17 -36.11
CA LEU A 16 -34.11 0.33 -35.95
C LEU A 16 -34.92 -0.63 -35.05
N VAL A 17 -35.65 -0.08 -34.06
CA VAL A 17 -37.11 -0.20 -33.83
C VAL A 17 -37.44 0.37 -32.44
N ALA A 18 -38.59 1.05 -32.34
CA ALA A 18 -38.99 1.95 -31.29
C ALA A 18 -40.16 1.42 -30.41
N LEU A 19 -40.16 1.89 -29.14
CA LEU A 19 -41.30 2.17 -28.21
C LEU A 19 -42.10 0.99 -27.59
N PRO A 20 -42.79 1.16 -26.43
CA PRO A 20 -43.07 2.38 -25.66
C PRO A 20 -42.79 2.31 -24.14
N ALA A 21 -42.97 3.48 -23.51
CA ALA A 21 -42.90 3.80 -22.09
C ALA A 21 -43.91 3.04 -21.19
N LEU A 22 -43.48 2.73 -19.96
CA LEU A 22 -44.35 2.64 -18.79
C LEU A 22 -43.63 3.28 -17.59
N ALA A 23 -44.29 4.28 -17.01
CA ALA A 23 -43.91 4.94 -15.78
C ALA A 23 -44.33 4.11 -14.56
N GLN A 24 -43.48 4.03 -13.54
CA GLN A 24 -43.92 3.80 -12.16
C GLN A 24 -42.93 4.38 -11.14
N THR A 25 -43.36 5.52 -10.60
CA THR A 25 -43.19 6.05 -9.24
C THR A 25 -42.16 5.44 -8.30
N ALA A 26 -41.20 6.30 -7.96
CA ALA A 26 -40.42 6.46 -6.74
C ALA A 26 -40.99 5.81 -5.46
N ALA A 27 -40.11 5.09 -4.77
CA ALA A 27 -40.09 4.97 -3.32
C ALA A 27 -38.69 5.41 -2.84
N GLU A 28 -38.69 6.41 -1.97
CA GLU A 28 -37.53 7.05 -1.35
C GLU A 28 -36.86 6.06 -0.36
N PRO A 29 -35.57 5.70 -0.52
CA PRO A 29 -34.85 4.98 0.51
C PRO A 29 -34.47 5.95 1.63
N ALA A 30 -34.81 5.59 2.86
CA ALA A 30 -34.29 6.23 4.07
C ALA A 30 -32.75 6.17 4.08
N PRO A 31 -32.07 7.15 4.70
CA PRO A 31 -30.62 7.30 4.58
C PRO A 31 -29.92 6.07 5.16
N ALA A 32 -29.14 5.40 4.31
CA ALA A 32 -28.17 4.43 4.76
C ALA A 32 -27.15 5.14 5.68
N PRO A 33 -26.72 4.51 6.78
CA PRO A 33 -25.57 5.02 7.52
C PRO A 33 -24.39 5.09 6.55
N SER A 34 -23.76 6.26 6.51
CA SER A 34 -22.52 6.54 5.79
C SER A 34 -21.46 5.50 6.15
N GLY A 35 -21.32 4.48 5.31
CA GLY A 35 -20.13 3.64 5.23
C GLY A 35 -19.05 4.43 4.53
N ASP A 36 -18.58 5.49 5.19
CA ASP A 36 -17.46 6.28 4.70
C ASP A 36 -16.16 5.56 5.00
N ALA A 37 -15.37 5.41 3.93
CA ALA A 37 -13.96 5.08 3.90
C ALA A 37 -13.58 3.72 4.51
N THR A 38 -13.28 2.76 3.64
CA THR A 38 -12.12 1.89 3.86
C THR A 38 -11.01 2.76 4.42
N ALA A 39 -10.59 2.49 5.66
CA ALA A 39 -9.47 3.17 6.26
C ALA A 39 -8.26 2.94 5.36
N ASP A 40 -7.97 3.91 4.50
CA ASP A 40 -6.68 4.08 3.84
C ASP A 40 -5.67 4.22 4.97
N VAL A 41 -5.12 3.10 5.45
CA VAL A 41 -3.98 3.11 6.35
C VAL A 41 -2.86 3.75 5.55
N PRO A 42 -2.40 4.97 5.87
CA PRO A 42 -1.31 5.58 5.13
C PRO A 42 -0.06 4.72 5.35
N PRO A 43 0.58 4.21 4.29
CA PRO A 43 1.75 3.39 4.47
C PRO A 43 2.98 4.23 4.85
N ALA A 44 3.91 3.49 5.45
CA ALA A 44 5.17 3.93 6.01
C ALA A 44 6.25 4.18 4.97
N ALA A 45 7.49 4.40 5.40
CA ALA A 45 8.62 4.54 4.48
C ALA A 45 8.76 3.31 3.56
N PRO A 46 8.97 3.52 2.26
CA PRO A 46 9.32 2.47 1.31
C PRO A 46 10.64 1.81 1.71
N ALA A 47 10.69 0.48 1.71
CA ALA A 47 11.93 -0.28 1.83
C ALA A 47 12.55 -0.35 0.44
N ALA A 48 13.45 0.60 0.14
CA ALA A 48 14.24 0.56 -1.07
C ALA A 48 14.81 -0.84 -1.27
N ALA A 49 14.85 -1.31 -2.52
CA ALA A 49 15.45 -2.58 -2.91
C ALA A 49 16.73 -2.78 -2.10
N ASP A 50 16.73 -3.75 -1.20
CA ASP A 50 17.88 -4.05 -0.35
C ASP A 50 19.03 -4.46 -1.28
N PRO A 51 20.02 -3.58 -1.60
CA PRO A 51 21.08 -3.86 -2.57
C PRO A 51 22.15 -4.78 -1.98
N ALA A 52 21.85 -5.36 -0.83
CA ALA A 52 22.52 -6.49 -0.25
C ALA A 52 21.64 -6.86 0.93
N GLY A 53 21.50 -8.12 1.29
CA GLY A 53 21.11 -8.50 2.65
C GLY A 53 22.14 -8.06 3.71
N VAL A 54 22.67 -6.85 3.58
CA VAL A 54 23.45 -6.14 4.59
C VAL A 54 22.42 -5.69 5.59
N GLU A 55 22.23 -6.56 6.58
CA GLU A 55 21.74 -6.17 7.90
C GLU A 55 22.32 -4.78 8.23
N PRO A 56 21.49 -3.78 8.61
CA PRO A 56 21.96 -2.43 8.86
C PRO A 56 23.20 -2.52 9.74
N PRO A 57 24.28 -1.75 9.42
CA PRO A 57 25.58 -1.92 10.05
C PRO A 57 25.38 -2.01 11.54
N ASP A 58 25.83 -3.13 12.11
CA ASP A 58 25.62 -3.47 13.50
C ASP A 58 25.82 -2.20 14.34
N PRO A 59 24.73 -1.58 14.84
CA PRO A 59 24.86 -0.30 15.50
C PRO A 59 25.66 -0.63 16.74
N GLY A 60 26.93 -0.23 16.76
CA GLY A 60 27.76 -0.41 17.94
C GLY A 60 26.96 0.03 19.16
N ASP A 61 27.09 -0.71 20.26
CA ASP A 61 26.23 -0.60 21.43
C ASP A 61 25.76 0.83 21.72
N GLY A 62 24.44 1.04 21.75
CA GLY A 62 23.87 2.35 22.05
C GLY A 62 22.54 2.66 21.38
N PHE A 63 22.15 3.93 21.55
CA PHE A 63 20.92 4.48 21.00
C PHE A 63 21.08 4.77 19.50
N HIS A 64 20.08 4.39 18.73
CA HIS A 64 19.93 4.76 17.33
C HIS A 64 18.64 5.55 17.12
N PHE A 65 18.74 6.54 16.24
CA PHE A 65 17.63 7.34 15.78
C PHE A 65 17.47 7.17 14.28
N GLY A 66 16.24 6.90 13.86
CA GLY A 66 15.82 6.92 12.48
C GLY A 66 14.56 7.75 12.31
N THR A 67 14.30 8.18 11.09
CA THR A 67 13.06 8.85 10.72
C THR A 67 12.76 8.67 9.25
N TYR A 68 11.48 8.60 8.93
CA TYR A 68 10.95 8.85 7.61
C TYR A 68 9.84 9.89 7.73
N GLY A 69 9.67 10.74 6.74
CA GLY A 69 8.48 11.58 6.71
C GLY A 69 8.28 12.27 5.39
N ARG A 70 7.05 12.72 5.22
CA ARG A 70 6.61 13.58 4.13
C ARG A 70 5.62 14.59 4.67
N VAL A 71 5.76 15.83 4.23
CA VAL A 71 4.81 16.90 4.52
C VAL A 71 4.66 17.74 3.27
N GLY A 72 3.42 18.08 2.92
CA GLY A 72 3.15 18.93 1.78
C GLY A 72 1.87 19.73 1.95
N ILE A 73 1.73 20.71 1.08
CA ILE A 73 0.48 21.43 0.84
C ILE A 73 0.29 21.55 -0.66
N GLY A 74 -0.93 21.38 -1.14
CA GLY A 74 -1.27 21.49 -2.56
C GLY A 74 -2.56 22.26 -2.77
N TRP A 75 -2.57 23.09 -3.81
CA TRP A 75 -3.70 23.91 -4.24
C TRP A 75 -4.27 23.38 -5.55
N ASP A 76 -5.59 23.35 -5.66
CA ASP A 76 -6.33 22.77 -6.79
C ASP A 76 -6.48 23.69 -8.02
N GLY A 77 -5.92 24.90 -7.98
CA GLY A 77 -6.11 25.89 -9.05
C GLY A 77 -7.40 26.72 -8.94
N ARG A 78 -8.31 26.37 -8.03
CA ARG A 78 -9.70 26.86 -7.95
C ARG A 78 -10.07 27.42 -6.57
N GLY A 79 -9.18 27.31 -5.60
CA GLY A 79 -9.33 27.89 -4.26
C GLY A 79 -9.47 26.85 -3.16
N GLY A 80 -9.52 25.57 -3.50
CA GLY A 80 -9.48 24.43 -2.59
C GLY A 80 -8.10 23.79 -2.48
N THR A 81 -8.02 22.73 -1.67
CA THR A 81 -6.85 21.86 -1.63
C THR A 81 -6.90 20.84 -2.75
N SER A 82 -5.73 20.47 -3.28
CA SER A 82 -5.62 19.31 -4.14
C SER A 82 -6.01 18.05 -3.36
N GLN A 83 -6.82 17.19 -3.97
CA GLN A 83 -7.27 15.92 -3.38
C GLN A 83 -6.75 14.75 -4.22
N PRO A 84 -6.30 13.65 -3.59
CA PRO A 84 -5.97 12.43 -4.31
C PRO A 84 -7.13 11.96 -5.20
N PHE A 85 -6.80 11.48 -6.39
CA PHE A 85 -7.76 10.84 -7.28
C PHE A 85 -7.14 9.59 -7.90
N SER A 86 -7.64 8.42 -7.51
CA SER A 86 -7.21 7.12 -8.03
C SER A 86 -8.44 6.33 -8.47
N VAL A 87 -8.27 5.48 -9.49
CA VAL A 87 -9.29 4.50 -9.93
C VAL A 87 -8.84 3.06 -9.68
N VAL A 88 -7.65 2.89 -9.11
CA VAL A 88 -7.01 1.60 -8.81
C VAL A 88 -6.65 1.51 -7.33
N ALA A 89 -6.47 0.30 -6.81
CA ALA A 89 -6.22 0.05 -5.39
C ALA A 89 -4.90 0.68 -4.88
N HIS A 90 -3.86 0.70 -5.71
CA HIS A 90 -2.59 1.35 -5.40
C HIS A 90 -2.30 2.47 -6.41
N GLY A 91 -2.59 3.71 -6.03
CA GLY A 91 -2.38 4.89 -6.86
C GLY A 91 -0.96 5.48 -6.77
N PRO A 92 -0.54 6.32 -7.73
CA PRO A 92 0.74 7.05 -7.68
C PRO A 92 0.83 7.96 -6.45
N ARG A 93 2.01 8.02 -5.83
CA ARG A 93 2.17 8.60 -4.48
C ARG A 93 2.31 10.12 -4.35
N LEU A 94 2.37 10.88 -5.45
CA LEU A 94 2.68 12.33 -5.38
C LEU A 94 1.68 13.14 -4.56
N GLU A 95 0.45 12.66 -4.43
CA GLU A 95 -0.64 13.31 -3.68
C GLU A 95 -0.81 12.72 -2.27
N GLN A 96 0.12 11.88 -1.80
CA GLN A 96 -0.03 11.25 -0.50
C GLN A 96 -0.07 12.27 0.65
N PRO A 97 -0.88 11.98 1.68
CA PRO A 97 -1.06 12.87 2.82
C PRO A 97 0.21 12.96 3.67
N ALA A 98 0.27 13.94 4.58
CA ALA A 98 1.40 14.08 5.49
C ALA A 98 1.56 12.84 6.38
N TYR A 99 2.81 12.47 6.66
CA TYR A 99 3.15 11.29 7.46
C TYR A 99 4.54 11.42 8.05
N LEU A 100 4.73 10.89 9.26
CA LEU A 100 6.01 10.86 9.95
C LEU A 100 6.18 9.54 10.70
N GLU A 101 7.37 8.98 10.63
CA GLU A 101 7.88 7.93 11.51
C GLU A 101 9.13 8.38 12.24
N LEU A 102 9.18 8.08 13.53
CA LEU A 102 10.32 8.26 14.40
C LEU A 102 10.73 6.90 14.94
N ASP A 103 11.88 6.43 14.51
CA ASP A 103 12.50 5.19 14.96
C ASP A 103 13.43 5.51 16.12
N LEU A 104 13.11 4.95 17.28
CA LEU A 104 13.87 5.05 18.51
C LEU A 104 14.29 3.64 18.89
N GLY A 105 15.58 3.36 18.85
CA GLY A 105 16.00 2.05 19.31
C GLY A 105 17.34 2.02 19.98
N TYR A 106 17.65 0.83 20.48
CA TYR A 106 18.84 0.58 21.28
C TYR A 106 19.40 -0.78 20.89
N ALA A 107 20.67 -0.80 20.47
CA ALA A 107 21.41 -2.01 20.16
C ALA A 107 22.42 -2.30 21.28
N LEU A 108 22.63 -3.57 21.59
CA LEU A 108 23.68 -4.00 22.52
C LEU A 108 24.17 -5.42 22.23
N HIS A 109 25.41 -5.71 22.61
CA HIS A 109 26.02 -7.03 22.48
C HIS A 109 26.32 -7.63 23.86
N PRO A 110 25.37 -8.36 24.50
CA PRO A 110 25.63 -9.03 25.78
C PRO A 110 26.83 -9.97 25.73
N THR A 111 27.11 -10.57 24.57
CA THR A 111 28.27 -11.42 24.30
C THR A 111 28.74 -11.18 22.86
N PRO A 112 29.97 -11.58 22.49
CA PRO A 112 30.44 -11.48 21.10
C PRO A 112 29.59 -12.23 20.07
N ASP A 113 28.81 -13.22 20.54
CA ASP A 113 27.99 -14.10 19.70
C ASP A 113 26.50 -13.71 19.69
N VAL A 114 26.10 -12.68 20.46
CA VAL A 114 24.69 -12.32 20.64
C VAL A 114 24.53 -10.82 20.54
N GLY A 115 23.80 -10.37 19.53
CA GLY A 115 23.27 -9.03 19.40
C GLY A 115 21.82 -8.95 19.90
N LEU A 116 21.44 -7.79 20.42
CA LEU A 116 20.07 -7.46 20.80
C LEU A 116 19.73 -6.07 20.27
N ARG A 117 18.55 -5.94 19.66
CA ARG A 117 17.99 -4.69 19.18
C ARG A 117 16.58 -4.50 19.74
N ILE A 118 16.35 -3.36 20.37
CA ILE A 118 15.02 -2.89 20.77
C ILE A 118 14.65 -1.77 19.82
N LEU A 119 13.47 -1.83 19.20
CA LEU A 119 12.99 -0.79 18.30
C LEU A 119 11.58 -0.35 18.68
N THR A 120 11.40 0.96 18.77
CA THR A 120 10.09 1.63 18.87
C THR A 120 9.93 2.56 17.68
N THR A 121 8.84 2.42 16.92
CA THR A 121 8.49 3.33 15.83
C THR A 121 7.21 4.07 16.19
N ILE A 122 7.29 5.38 16.36
CA ILE A 122 6.13 6.26 16.54
C ILE A 122 5.75 6.81 15.16
N ALA A 123 4.51 6.58 14.74
CA ALA A 123 3.94 7.15 13.53
C ALA A 123 2.97 8.27 13.86
N VAL A 124 3.04 9.36 13.10
CA VAL A 124 2.11 10.48 13.13
C VAL A 124 1.47 10.57 11.75
N PHE A 125 0.14 10.48 11.73
CA PHE A 125 -0.65 10.55 10.49
C PHE A 125 -0.95 12.01 10.11
N ASP A 126 -1.74 12.23 9.07
CA ASP A 126 -2.08 13.55 8.56
C ASP A 126 -2.94 14.38 9.55
N GLU A 127 -3.51 15.49 9.08
CA GLU A 127 -4.33 16.44 9.86
C GLU A 127 -3.52 17.32 10.80
N LEU A 128 -2.34 17.74 10.35
CA LEU A 128 -1.46 18.62 11.12
C LEU A 128 -2.23 19.82 11.69
N PHE A 129 -2.06 20.09 12.98
CA PHE A 129 -2.73 21.19 13.69
C PHE A 129 -2.67 22.54 12.98
N HIS A 130 -1.54 22.86 12.33
CA HIS A 130 -1.37 24.14 11.61
C HIS A 130 -2.25 24.26 10.35
N PHE A 131 -2.76 23.14 9.84
CA PHE A 131 -3.67 23.09 8.72
C PHE A 131 -5.14 22.98 9.18
N THR A 132 -5.43 22.07 10.11
CA THR A 132 -6.83 21.77 10.53
C THR A 132 -7.30 22.59 11.73
N GLY A 133 -6.40 23.10 12.56
CA GLY A 133 -6.70 23.67 13.88
C GLY A 133 -7.14 22.64 14.93
N ASN A 134 -7.20 21.34 14.58
CA ASN A 134 -7.57 20.27 15.49
C ASN A 134 -6.35 19.91 16.36
N PRO A 135 -6.41 20.07 17.70
CA PRO A 135 -5.30 19.69 18.57
C PRO A 135 -5.17 18.18 18.76
N LEU A 136 -6.18 17.38 18.37
CA LEU A 136 -6.10 15.92 18.41
C LEU A 136 -5.39 15.42 17.15
N GLN A 137 -4.26 14.76 17.36
CA GLN A 137 -3.45 14.16 16.31
C GLN A 137 -3.55 12.64 16.39
N SER A 138 -3.75 11.99 15.24
CA SER A 138 -3.69 10.53 15.13
C SER A 138 -2.22 10.07 15.22
N ILE A 139 -1.91 9.28 16.25
CA ILE A 139 -0.57 8.75 16.54
C ILE A 139 -0.68 7.24 16.78
N ALA A 140 0.24 6.45 16.22
CA ALA A 140 0.35 5.02 16.46
C ALA A 140 1.76 4.61 16.88
N ILE A 141 1.86 3.58 17.72
CA ILE A 141 3.12 2.84 17.95
C ILE A 141 3.12 1.67 16.98
N ARG A 142 3.85 1.79 15.87
CA ARG A 142 3.82 0.81 14.78
C ARG A 142 4.84 -0.32 14.94
N ASN A 143 5.98 -0.03 15.56
CA ASN A 143 6.91 -1.04 16.03
C ASN A 143 7.12 -0.87 17.54
N LEU A 144 7.15 -1.98 18.25
CA LEU A 144 7.61 -2.12 19.62
C LEU A 144 8.02 -3.58 19.81
N TYR A 145 9.26 -3.91 19.46
CA TYR A 145 9.75 -5.28 19.51
C TYR A 145 11.21 -5.36 19.96
N VAL A 146 11.59 -6.56 20.37
CA VAL A 146 12.98 -6.95 20.61
C VAL A 146 13.37 -7.99 19.58
N GLU A 147 14.56 -7.85 19.00
CA GLU A 147 15.20 -8.80 18.11
C GLU A 147 16.54 -9.22 18.68
N SER A 148 16.91 -10.48 18.51
CA SER A 148 18.19 -11.04 18.93
C SER A 148 18.81 -11.81 17.79
N THR A 149 20.06 -11.49 17.46
CA THR A 149 20.85 -12.18 16.44
C THR A 149 21.95 -13.00 17.12
N TRP A 150 22.07 -14.28 16.77
CA TRP A 150 22.96 -15.26 17.38
C TRP A 150 23.95 -15.76 16.34
N LYS A 151 25.23 -15.41 16.51
CA LYS A 151 26.34 -15.79 15.62
C LYS A 151 26.01 -15.55 14.14
N GLU A 152 25.25 -14.50 13.84
CA GLU A 152 24.82 -14.08 12.50
C GLU A 152 23.92 -15.07 11.73
N TRP A 153 23.75 -16.32 12.20
CA TRP A 153 22.96 -17.34 11.49
C TRP A 153 21.53 -17.47 11.99
N LEU A 154 21.21 -17.03 13.22
CA LEU A 154 19.86 -17.12 13.78
C LEU A 154 19.42 -15.75 14.29
N ALA A 155 18.30 -15.25 13.78
CA ALA A 155 17.60 -14.11 14.36
C ALA A 155 16.26 -14.55 14.95
N LEU A 156 15.91 -14.00 16.11
CA LEU A 156 14.62 -14.19 16.78
C LEU A 156 14.03 -12.82 17.10
N TRP A 157 12.72 -12.63 16.95
CA TRP A 157 12.07 -11.39 17.39
C TRP A 157 10.72 -11.66 18.06
N ALA A 158 10.32 -10.76 18.96
CA ALA A 158 9.00 -10.76 19.58
C ALA A 158 8.54 -9.32 19.89
N GLY A 159 7.27 -9.03 19.64
CA GLY A 159 6.64 -7.74 19.90
C GLY A 159 5.65 -7.31 18.81
N SER A 160 5.31 -6.02 18.80
CA SER A 160 4.57 -5.38 17.71
C SER A 160 5.54 -5.03 16.59
N ARG A 161 5.33 -5.56 15.39
CA ARG A 161 6.24 -5.38 14.25
C ARG A 161 5.47 -5.18 12.94
N MET A 162 5.90 -4.19 12.18
CA MET A 162 5.69 -4.11 10.74
C MET A 162 6.66 -5.06 10.05
N TYR A 163 6.18 -6.24 9.68
CA TYR A 163 6.95 -7.24 8.99
C TYR A 163 6.85 -7.01 7.49
N ARG A 164 7.88 -6.38 6.92
CA ARG A 164 7.89 -5.90 5.53
C ARG A 164 9.10 -6.38 4.74
N GLY A 165 8.91 -6.57 3.43
CA GLY A 165 9.99 -6.73 2.45
C GLY A 165 10.09 -5.53 1.51
N ASP A 166 10.52 -5.77 0.28
CA ASP A 166 10.70 -4.72 -0.74
C ASP A 166 9.35 -4.17 -1.24
N ASP A 167 9.36 -2.90 -1.64
CA ASP A 167 8.18 -2.20 -2.12
C ASP A 167 8.33 -1.62 -3.53
N VAL A 168 7.21 -1.13 -4.05
CA VAL A 168 7.14 -0.33 -5.27
C VAL A 168 7.08 1.14 -4.87
N TYR A 169 8.25 1.79 -4.74
CA TYR A 169 8.39 3.15 -4.22
C TYR A 169 7.34 4.13 -4.76
N LEU A 170 7.08 4.17 -6.08
CA LEU A 170 6.16 5.15 -6.70
C LEU A 170 4.67 4.91 -6.40
N PHE A 171 4.32 3.71 -5.93
CA PHE A 171 2.97 3.28 -5.59
C PHE A 171 2.77 3.02 -4.10
N ASP A 172 3.85 3.08 -3.30
CA ASP A 172 3.83 2.85 -1.85
C ASP A 172 3.17 1.51 -1.48
N TRP A 173 3.55 0.47 -2.23
CA TRP A 173 2.93 -0.85 -2.15
C TRP A 173 3.97 -1.94 -1.97
N TRP A 174 3.74 -2.80 -0.98
CA TRP A 174 4.52 -4.00 -0.67
C TRP A 174 3.81 -5.24 -1.23
N PRO A 175 4.32 -5.86 -2.32
CA PRO A 175 3.58 -6.92 -2.99
C PRO A 175 3.52 -8.25 -2.25
N LEU A 176 4.37 -8.53 -1.25
CA LEU A 176 4.40 -9.82 -0.56
C LEU A 176 4.26 -9.67 0.95
N ASP A 177 5.37 -9.62 1.67
CA ASP A 177 5.46 -9.45 3.11
C ASP A 177 5.09 -8.01 3.48
N ASN A 178 3.84 -7.81 3.91
CA ASN A 178 3.35 -6.55 4.45
C ASN A 178 2.37 -6.82 5.61
N LEU A 179 2.92 -7.25 6.74
CA LEU A 179 2.12 -7.71 7.88
C LEU A 179 2.34 -6.83 9.11
N ASN A 180 1.28 -6.17 9.58
CA ASN A 180 1.28 -5.45 10.85
C ASN A 180 0.77 -6.40 11.95
N THR A 181 1.65 -6.92 12.82
CA THR A 181 1.27 -7.95 13.81
C THR A 181 1.91 -7.75 15.18
N VAL A 182 1.21 -8.21 16.22
CA VAL A 182 1.81 -8.51 17.52
C VAL A 182 2.10 -10.00 17.57
N GLY A 183 3.36 -10.38 17.72
CA GLY A 183 3.75 -11.77 17.62
C GLY A 183 5.24 -12.00 17.77
N GLY A 184 5.76 -12.96 17.02
CA GLY A 184 7.17 -13.26 16.96
C GLY A 184 7.55 -14.01 15.71
N GLY A 185 8.85 -14.10 15.46
CA GLY A 185 9.37 -14.82 14.33
C GLY A 185 10.83 -15.18 14.51
N LEU A 186 11.32 -15.96 13.56
CA LEU A 186 12.71 -16.37 13.49
C LEU A 186 13.19 -16.33 12.04
N SER A 187 14.49 -16.14 11.85
CA SER A 187 15.14 -16.41 10.58
C SER A 187 16.45 -17.13 10.76
N VAL A 188 16.74 -18.04 9.83
CA VAL A 188 17.98 -18.80 9.77
C VAL A 188 18.71 -18.45 8.48
N ALA A 189 19.96 -18.05 8.56
CA ALA A 189 20.85 -17.77 7.44
C ALA A 189 21.92 -18.86 7.31
N PHE A 190 22.18 -19.32 6.09
CA PHE A 190 23.21 -20.30 5.78
C PHE A 190 23.68 -20.13 4.33
N ASP A 191 24.98 -19.90 4.16
CA ASP A 191 25.59 -19.54 2.88
C ASP A 191 24.83 -18.38 2.20
N ALA A 192 24.30 -18.61 0.99
CA ALA A 192 23.53 -17.67 0.18
C ALA A 192 22.02 -17.69 0.50
N TYR A 193 21.58 -18.42 1.54
CA TYR A 193 20.16 -18.65 1.80
C TYR A 193 19.71 -18.07 3.13
N ARG A 194 18.46 -17.58 3.15
CA ARG A 194 17.75 -17.18 4.35
C ARG A 194 16.37 -17.80 4.38
N ILE A 195 15.97 -18.38 5.50
CA ILE A 195 14.60 -18.87 5.73
C ILE A 195 14.05 -18.13 6.93
N ALA A 196 12.91 -17.45 6.77
CA ALA A 196 12.24 -16.72 7.82
C ALA A 196 10.80 -17.24 8.02
N ALA A 197 10.37 -17.33 9.27
CA ALA A 197 9.00 -17.68 9.64
C ALA A 197 8.50 -16.74 10.72
N GLN A 198 7.21 -16.40 10.66
CA GLN A 198 6.55 -15.52 11.62
C GLN A 198 5.17 -16.07 11.98
N VAL A 199 4.75 -15.78 13.20
CA VAL A 199 3.36 -15.91 13.66
C VAL A 199 3.00 -14.67 14.46
N GLY A 200 1.81 -14.12 14.22
CA GLY A 200 1.33 -12.95 14.94
C GLY A 200 -0.17 -12.82 14.83
N MET A 201 -0.71 -11.88 15.58
CA MET A 201 -2.13 -11.56 15.57
C MET A 201 -2.29 -10.05 15.38
N ASN A 202 -3.38 -9.66 14.72
CA ASN A 202 -3.93 -8.33 14.83
C ASN A 202 -5.40 -8.44 15.22
N ARG A 203 -5.91 -7.37 15.85
CA ARG A 203 -7.32 -7.27 16.19
C ARG A 203 -7.75 -5.84 15.92
N LEU A 204 -8.49 -5.66 14.85
CA LEU A 204 -8.99 -4.35 14.44
C LEU A 204 -10.07 -3.89 15.41
N ASP A 205 -10.17 -2.57 15.59
CA ASP A 205 -11.21 -1.93 16.39
C ASP A 205 -12.43 -1.62 15.50
N ASP A 206 -13.10 -2.70 15.08
CA ASP A 206 -14.28 -2.67 14.22
C ASP A 206 -15.31 -3.71 14.67
N GLU A 207 -16.55 -3.60 14.19
CA GLU A 207 -17.64 -4.53 14.56
C GLU A 207 -17.46 -5.95 13.99
N TRP A 208 -16.55 -6.16 13.02
CA TRP A 208 -16.23 -7.47 12.49
C TRP A 208 -15.29 -8.25 13.42
N GLN A 209 -14.39 -7.58 14.17
CA GLN A 209 -13.43 -8.23 15.07
C GLN A 209 -13.68 -7.99 16.57
N THR A 210 -14.29 -6.87 16.94
CA THR A 210 -14.40 -6.42 18.34
C THR A 210 -15.73 -5.79 18.66
N GLN A 211 -16.25 -6.09 19.86
CA GLN A 211 -17.44 -5.40 20.36
C GLN A 211 -17.40 -5.32 21.88
N TRP A 212 -17.59 -4.12 22.40
CA TRP A 212 -17.66 -3.83 23.83
C TRP A 212 -19.09 -3.50 24.25
N PHE A 213 -19.52 -4.01 25.40
CA PHE A 213 -20.76 -3.58 26.05
C PHE A 213 -20.48 -2.95 27.39
N GLU A 214 -21.07 -1.78 27.61
CA GLU A 214 -21.18 -1.19 28.94
C GLU A 214 -22.28 -1.89 29.72
N SER A 215 -21.90 -2.44 30.86
CA SER A 215 -22.79 -3.07 31.83
C SER A 215 -22.78 -2.29 33.14
N PRO A 216 -23.90 -2.20 33.88
CA PRO A 216 -23.90 -1.55 35.19
C PRO A 216 -22.93 -2.27 36.15
N ASP A 217 -22.02 -1.52 36.76
CA ASP A 217 -21.13 -2.01 37.80
C ASP A 217 -21.55 -1.40 39.14
N PRO A 218 -21.92 -2.20 40.16
CA PRO A 218 -22.40 -1.67 41.44
C PRO A 218 -21.38 -0.81 42.20
N ILE A 219 -20.09 -0.89 41.86
CA ILE A 219 -19.00 -0.19 42.56
C ILE A 219 -18.54 1.02 41.75
N HIS A 220 -18.44 0.91 40.42
CA HIS A 220 -17.84 1.91 39.54
C HIS A 220 -18.85 2.59 38.60
N GLY A 221 -20.15 2.27 38.72
CA GLY A 221 -21.23 2.77 37.87
C GLY A 221 -21.38 1.99 36.57
N THR A 222 -20.33 1.92 35.76
CA THR A 222 -20.31 1.19 34.48
C THR A 222 -19.03 0.39 34.33
N ARG A 223 -19.14 -0.77 33.68
CA ARG A 223 -18.03 -1.63 33.29
C ARG A 223 -18.18 -2.05 31.84
N SER A 224 -17.15 -1.72 31.05
CA SER A 224 -16.95 -2.25 29.71
C SER A 224 -16.59 -3.74 29.76
N SER A 225 -17.31 -4.54 28.99
CA SER A 225 -17.06 -5.97 28.82
C SER A 225 -16.90 -6.29 27.34
N LEU A 226 -15.79 -6.93 26.98
CA LEU A 226 -15.55 -7.42 25.63
C LEU A 226 -16.49 -8.61 25.38
N THR A 227 -17.33 -8.49 24.36
CA THR A 227 -18.37 -9.47 23.99
C THR A 227 -18.08 -10.18 22.68
N LEU A 228 -17.39 -9.49 21.76
CA LEU A 228 -16.82 -10.06 20.55
C LEU A 228 -15.32 -9.84 20.58
N ASP A 229 -14.54 -10.91 20.46
CA ASP A 229 -13.08 -10.90 20.40
C ASP A 229 -12.62 -11.88 19.33
N ARG A 230 -12.36 -11.39 18.12
CA ARG A 230 -11.98 -12.21 16.96
C ARG A 230 -10.68 -11.69 16.36
N PRO A 231 -9.54 -11.89 17.03
CA PRO A 231 -8.25 -11.53 16.44
C PRO A 231 -7.97 -12.40 15.21
N ARG A 232 -7.41 -11.79 14.16
CA ARG A 232 -6.90 -12.50 12.99
C ARG A 232 -5.48 -12.98 13.28
N THR A 233 -5.26 -14.28 13.13
CA THR A 233 -3.96 -14.92 13.22
C THR A 233 -3.31 -14.96 11.85
N LEU A 234 -2.05 -14.56 11.80
CA LEU A 234 -1.23 -14.40 10.60
C LEU A 234 0.01 -15.25 10.76
N VAL A 235 0.30 -16.08 9.76
CA VAL A 235 1.53 -16.89 9.69
C VAL A 235 2.20 -16.65 8.34
N SER A 236 3.53 -16.62 8.31
CA SER A 236 4.27 -16.50 7.06
C SER A 236 5.53 -17.33 7.05
N LEU A 237 5.95 -17.72 5.84
CA LEU A 237 7.20 -18.41 5.55
C LEU A 237 7.82 -17.76 4.31
N LYS A 238 9.08 -17.35 4.43
CA LYS A 238 9.89 -16.78 3.35
C LYS A 238 11.17 -17.59 3.20
N ALA A 239 11.52 -17.95 1.97
CA ALA A 239 12.79 -18.55 1.64
C ALA A 239 13.47 -17.73 0.54
N GLU A 240 14.67 -17.27 0.81
CA GLU A 240 15.40 -16.36 -0.05
C GLU A 240 16.75 -16.97 -0.42
N ARG A 241 17.16 -16.74 -1.66
CA ARG A 241 18.54 -16.92 -2.10
C ARG A 241 19.06 -15.59 -2.60
N LEU A 242 20.20 -15.18 -2.07
CA LEU A 242 20.87 -13.92 -2.33
C LEU A 242 22.27 -14.19 -2.88
N ALA A 243 22.63 -13.53 -3.97
CA ALA A 243 24.00 -13.43 -4.43
C ALA A 243 24.39 -11.95 -4.44
N LEU A 244 25.38 -11.61 -3.63
CA LEU A 244 25.93 -10.26 -3.59
C LEU A 244 26.86 -10.02 -4.80
N PRO A 245 27.01 -8.76 -5.25
CA PRO A 245 28.08 -8.39 -6.16
C PRO A 245 29.46 -8.80 -5.59
N ASP A 246 30.30 -9.44 -6.41
CA ASP A 246 31.66 -9.85 -6.00
C ASP A 246 32.68 -8.70 -6.14
N GLY A 247 32.33 -7.64 -6.88
CA GLY A 247 33.15 -6.44 -7.04
C GLY A 247 32.43 -5.32 -7.81
N PRO A 248 33.08 -4.16 -7.94
CA PRO A 248 32.46 -2.99 -8.58
C PRO A 248 32.02 -3.28 -10.02
N GLY A 249 30.73 -3.06 -10.29
CA GLY A 249 30.12 -3.29 -11.60
C GLY A 249 29.61 -4.71 -11.84
N ASP A 250 29.75 -5.62 -10.86
CA ASP A 250 29.05 -6.90 -10.87
C ASP A 250 27.60 -6.72 -10.41
N LEU A 251 26.71 -7.58 -10.92
CA LEU A 251 25.29 -7.56 -10.55
C LEU A 251 25.03 -8.53 -9.40
N GLY A 252 24.39 -8.01 -8.35
CA GLY A 252 23.74 -8.80 -7.34
C GLY A 252 22.39 -9.30 -7.83
N TRP A 253 21.93 -10.43 -7.27
CA TRP A 253 20.61 -10.95 -7.57
C TRP A 253 19.98 -11.68 -6.40
N LYS A 254 18.65 -11.66 -6.36
CA LYS A 254 17.86 -12.37 -5.35
C LYS A 254 16.66 -13.08 -5.95
N VAL A 255 16.30 -14.19 -5.33
CA VAL A 255 15.04 -14.87 -5.54
C VAL A 255 14.41 -15.15 -4.19
N ALA A 256 13.19 -14.68 -3.97
CA ALA A 256 12.41 -14.97 -2.78
C ALA A 256 11.17 -15.79 -3.14
N LEU A 257 10.89 -16.82 -2.36
CA LEU A 257 9.63 -17.55 -2.32
C LEU A 257 8.91 -17.17 -1.04
N TYR A 258 7.63 -16.83 -1.15
CA TYR A 258 6.83 -16.34 -0.03
C TYR A 258 5.49 -17.07 0.04
N GLY A 259 5.07 -17.37 1.26
CA GLY A 259 3.72 -17.83 1.55
C GLY A 259 3.23 -17.29 2.88
N GLU A 260 1.94 -16.96 2.95
CA GLU A 260 1.29 -16.51 4.18
C GLU A 260 -0.11 -17.11 4.34
N GLY A 261 -0.60 -17.19 5.58
CA GLY A 261 -1.93 -17.67 5.93
C GLY A 261 -2.60 -16.72 6.90
N HIS A 262 -3.89 -16.44 6.65
CA HIS A 262 -4.75 -15.60 7.48
C HIS A 262 -5.86 -16.48 8.04
N PHE A 263 -6.14 -16.37 9.33
CA PHE A 263 -7.17 -17.16 10.01
C PHE A 263 -7.92 -16.31 11.03
N ILE A 264 -9.25 -16.35 11.01
CA ILE A 264 -10.09 -15.71 12.02
C ILE A 264 -11.14 -16.71 12.52
N SER A 265 -11.37 -16.75 13.83
CA SER A 265 -12.40 -17.62 14.41
C SER A 265 -13.80 -17.06 14.20
N SER A 266 -14.82 -17.90 14.34
CA SER A 266 -16.21 -17.44 14.40
C SER A 266 -16.46 -16.55 15.64
N GLY A 267 -17.53 -15.77 15.62
CA GLY A 267 -18.04 -15.04 16.78
C GLY A 267 -19.49 -14.61 16.60
N THR A 268 -19.98 -13.78 17.50
CA THR A 268 -21.38 -13.32 17.48
C THR A 268 -21.41 -11.81 17.68
N LEU A 269 -21.84 -11.10 16.65
CA LEU A 269 -22.12 -9.67 16.71
C LEU A 269 -23.51 -9.45 17.32
N ILE A 270 -23.63 -8.50 18.26
CA ILE A 270 -24.91 -8.14 18.85
C ILE A 270 -25.30 -6.75 18.34
N HIS A 271 -26.38 -6.67 17.58
CA HIS A 271 -26.90 -5.40 17.05
C HIS A 271 -27.52 -4.51 18.14
N PRO A 272 -27.69 -3.20 17.88
CA PRO A 272 -28.32 -2.28 18.84
C PRO A 272 -29.73 -2.72 19.29
N ASP A 273 -30.47 -3.41 18.43
CA ASP A 273 -31.79 -3.98 18.70
C ASP A 273 -31.76 -5.31 19.46
N ARG A 274 -30.57 -5.75 19.89
CA ARG A 274 -30.29 -7.01 20.60
C ARG A 274 -30.44 -8.27 19.75
N THR A 275 -30.62 -8.13 18.43
CA THR A 275 -30.49 -9.29 17.54
C THR A 275 -29.04 -9.74 17.49
N GLN A 276 -28.84 -11.05 17.28
CA GLN A 276 -27.53 -11.66 17.20
C GLN A 276 -27.26 -12.07 15.76
N GLU A 277 -26.07 -11.75 15.31
CA GLU A 277 -25.54 -12.12 14.01
C GLU A 277 -24.33 -13.04 14.21
N GLU A 278 -24.41 -14.25 13.67
CA GLU A 278 -23.25 -15.13 13.62
C GLU A 278 -22.26 -14.62 12.58
N LEU A 279 -21.02 -14.46 13.01
CA LEU A 279 -19.87 -14.20 12.16
C LEU A 279 -19.11 -15.54 12.02
N PRO A 280 -18.98 -16.10 10.81
CA PRO A 280 -18.34 -17.41 10.60
C PRO A 280 -16.83 -17.35 10.86
N ASP A 281 -16.20 -18.51 11.02
CA ASP A 281 -14.75 -18.61 10.85
C ASP A 281 -14.37 -18.31 9.40
N ASP A 282 -13.16 -17.79 9.18
CA ASP A 282 -12.67 -17.52 7.85
C ASP A 282 -11.16 -17.69 7.73
N GLN A 283 -10.70 -17.90 6.50
CA GLN A 283 -9.30 -18.13 6.21
C GLN A 283 -8.89 -17.61 4.83
N GLY A 284 -7.61 -17.40 4.66
CA GLY A 284 -7.02 -17.02 3.38
C GLY A 284 -5.54 -17.32 3.31
N TRP A 285 -4.98 -17.13 2.12
CA TRP A 285 -3.58 -17.41 1.84
C TRP A 285 -3.02 -16.44 0.81
N VAL A 286 -1.71 -16.21 0.87
CA VAL A 286 -0.92 -15.60 -0.21
C VAL A 286 0.21 -16.54 -0.57
N ALA A 287 0.51 -16.61 -1.86
CA ALA A 287 1.74 -17.20 -2.35
C ALA A 287 2.36 -16.28 -3.39
N GLY A 288 3.68 -16.16 -3.40
CA GLY A 288 4.35 -15.34 -4.39
C GLY A 288 5.82 -15.59 -4.53
N VAL A 289 6.37 -15.01 -5.59
CA VAL A 289 7.78 -15.08 -5.95
C VAL A 289 8.27 -13.67 -6.27
N GLN A 290 9.46 -13.34 -5.79
CA GLN A 290 10.18 -12.15 -6.18
C GLN A 290 11.49 -12.54 -6.86
N GLY A 291 11.82 -11.87 -7.96
CA GLY A 291 13.16 -11.82 -8.53
C GLY A 291 13.68 -10.39 -8.48
N GLY A 292 14.93 -10.21 -8.05
CA GLY A 292 15.59 -8.91 -7.99
C GLY A 292 16.98 -8.95 -8.60
N LEU A 293 17.36 -7.87 -9.27
CA LEU A 293 18.71 -7.57 -9.76
C LEU A 293 19.10 -6.18 -9.25
N TRP A 294 20.36 -5.98 -8.90
CA TRP A 294 20.87 -4.66 -8.51
C TRP A 294 22.39 -4.57 -8.70
N ASP A 295 22.91 -3.36 -8.61
CA ASP A 295 24.35 -3.08 -8.53
C ASP A 295 24.70 -2.19 -7.32
N ASP A 296 25.97 -1.80 -7.24
CA ASP A 296 26.51 -0.95 -6.17
C ASP A 296 26.18 0.55 -6.35
N ASP A 297 25.70 0.95 -7.53
CA ASP A 297 25.38 2.35 -7.85
C ASP A 297 23.93 2.72 -7.47
N GLY A 298 23.16 1.74 -6.99
CA GLY A 298 21.77 1.91 -6.58
C GLY A 298 20.76 1.64 -7.70
N ASP A 299 21.21 1.04 -8.82
CA ASP A 299 20.33 0.55 -9.86
C ASP A 299 19.71 -0.76 -9.42
N PHE A 300 18.43 -0.93 -9.73
CA PHE A 300 17.76 -2.19 -9.44
C PHE A 300 16.57 -2.45 -10.36
N LEU A 301 16.20 -3.72 -10.44
CA LEU A 301 14.95 -4.20 -11.01
C LEU A 301 14.41 -5.31 -10.13
N ASN A 302 13.21 -5.11 -9.58
CA ASN A 302 12.45 -6.13 -8.89
C ASN A 302 11.19 -6.49 -9.70
N LEU A 303 10.88 -7.78 -9.73
CA LEU A 303 9.69 -8.35 -10.34
C LEU A 303 9.01 -9.26 -9.32
N TRP A 304 7.69 -9.11 -9.16
CA TRP A 304 6.89 -9.97 -8.30
C TRP A 304 5.76 -10.64 -9.07
N VAL A 305 5.47 -11.87 -8.68
CA VAL A 305 4.23 -12.56 -9.01
C VAL A 305 3.57 -12.90 -7.67
N ARG A 306 2.35 -12.41 -7.47
CA ARG A 306 1.54 -12.62 -6.26
C ARG A 306 0.24 -13.30 -6.66
N THR A 307 -0.21 -14.26 -5.88
CA THR A 307 -1.59 -14.72 -5.88
C THR A 307 -2.08 -14.88 -4.46
N ALA A 308 -3.33 -14.53 -4.23
CA ALA A 308 -3.98 -14.68 -2.93
C ALA A 308 -5.38 -15.25 -3.09
N GLY A 309 -5.89 -15.83 -2.00
CA GLY A 309 -7.27 -16.27 -1.95
C GLY A 309 -7.84 -16.20 -0.54
N GLY A 310 -9.16 -16.18 -0.44
CA GLY A 310 -9.83 -16.06 0.84
C GLY A 310 -9.61 -14.69 1.48
N LEU A 311 -9.62 -14.69 2.81
CA LEU A 311 -9.42 -13.49 3.63
C LEU A 311 -8.16 -12.68 3.30
N ALA A 312 -7.10 -13.35 2.83
CA ALA A 312 -5.82 -12.72 2.54
C ALA A 312 -5.81 -11.91 1.23
N ALA A 313 -6.82 -12.07 0.37
CA ALA A 313 -6.97 -11.27 -0.86
C ALA A 313 -7.28 -9.79 -0.59
N TYR A 314 -7.75 -9.45 0.61
CA TYR A 314 -8.12 -8.08 1.01
C TYR A 314 -7.01 -7.35 1.77
N GLY A 315 -5.99 -8.06 2.24
CA GLY A 315 -4.99 -7.54 3.17
C GLY A 315 -5.35 -7.78 4.65
N GLU A 316 -4.34 -7.66 5.50
CA GLU A 316 -4.37 -7.97 6.94
C GLU A 316 -5.11 -6.93 7.81
N LEU A 317 -5.13 -5.67 7.39
CA LEU A 317 -5.80 -4.55 8.06
C LEU A 317 -7.16 -4.21 7.43
N ALA A 318 -7.60 -4.95 6.41
CA ALA A 318 -8.87 -4.73 5.74
C ALA A 318 -10.01 -5.58 6.32
N ILE A 319 -11.22 -5.02 6.32
CA ILE A 319 -12.47 -5.75 6.52
C ILE A 319 -12.92 -6.26 5.15
N PRO A 320 -13.15 -7.57 4.98
CA PRO A 320 -13.54 -8.10 3.67
C PRO A 320 -14.97 -7.66 3.30
N PHE A 321 -15.17 -7.36 2.03
CA PHE A 321 -16.48 -7.08 1.40
C PHE A 321 -16.78 -8.14 0.33
N GLY A 322 -17.99 -8.16 -0.22
CA GLY A 322 -18.34 -9.13 -1.27
C GLY A 322 -18.20 -10.57 -0.77
N LEU A 323 -18.83 -10.86 0.37
CA LEU A 323 -18.74 -12.17 1.02
C LEU A 323 -19.73 -13.16 0.40
N ASP A 324 -19.44 -14.46 0.53
CA ASP A 324 -20.35 -15.52 0.11
C ASP A 324 -21.64 -15.57 0.96
N GLN A 325 -22.55 -16.50 0.65
CA GLN A 325 -23.83 -16.62 1.37
C GLN A 325 -23.66 -17.06 2.82
N GLU A 326 -22.51 -17.62 3.15
CA GLU A 326 -22.10 -18.03 4.48
C GLU A 326 -21.34 -16.91 5.21
N LYS A 327 -21.20 -15.72 4.61
CA LYS A 327 -20.45 -14.55 5.10
C LYS A 327 -18.95 -14.77 5.21
N ARG A 328 -18.38 -15.52 4.27
CA ARG A 328 -16.95 -15.82 4.20
C ARG A 328 -16.33 -15.25 2.92
N ALA A 329 -15.05 -14.96 3.01
CA ALA A 329 -14.22 -14.49 1.90
C ALA A 329 -13.61 -15.64 1.08
N VAL A 330 -13.88 -16.91 1.41
CA VAL A 330 -13.19 -18.10 0.84
C VAL A 330 -13.20 -18.14 -0.70
N GLY A 331 -14.24 -17.57 -1.34
CA GLY A 331 -14.36 -17.48 -2.80
C GLY A 331 -13.48 -16.41 -3.47
N ALA A 332 -12.99 -15.45 -2.69
CA ALA A 332 -12.21 -14.32 -3.18
C ALA A 332 -10.84 -14.75 -3.68
N THR A 333 -10.38 -14.11 -4.75
CA THR A 333 -9.12 -14.40 -5.41
C THR A 333 -8.43 -13.14 -5.90
N GLU A 334 -7.12 -13.12 -5.78
CA GLU A 334 -6.25 -12.08 -6.32
C GLU A 334 -5.12 -12.70 -7.13
N PHE A 335 -4.76 -12.04 -8.23
CA PHE A 335 -3.53 -12.27 -8.95
C PHE A 335 -2.89 -10.94 -9.30
N ALA A 336 -1.59 -10.78 -9.07
CA ALA A 336 -0.87 -9.57 -9.44
C ALA A 336 0.51 -9.86 -10.04
N LEU A 337 0.85 -9.09 -11.06
CA LEU A 337 2.19 -8.96 -11.63
C LEU A 337 2.70 -7.56 -11.34
N VAL A 338 3.90 -7.45 -10.77
CA VAL A 338 4.40 -6.19 -10.24
C VAL A 338 5.85 -6.00 -10.66
N ALA A 339 6.25 -4.77 -10.95
CA ALA A 339 7.61 -4.40 -11.25
C ALA A 339 7.98 -3.05 -10.60
N ALA A 340 9.23 -2.92 -10.18
CA ALA A 340 9.83 -1.68 -9.70
C ALA A 340 11.29 -1.63 -10.11
N GLY A 341 11.81 -0.45 -10.44
CA GLY A 341 13.22 -0.33 -10.77
C GLY A 341 13.74 1.09 -10.72
N ASN A 342 15.06 1.19 -10.56
CA ASN A 342 15.83 2.42 -10.62
C ASN A 342 16.99 2.25 -11.61
N LEU A 343 17.34 3.33 -12.28
CA LEU A 343 18.47 3.42 -13.20
C LEU A 343 19.12 4.80 -13.07
N GLU A 344 20.41 4.83 -12.77
CA GLU A 344 21.26 6.01 -12.63
C GLU A 344 22.26 6.04 -13.79
N LEU A 345 22.18 7.09 -14.61
CA LEU A 345 23.07 7.30 -15.75
C LEU A 345 24.09 8.38 -15.39
N GLY A 346 25.02 7.99 -14.52
CA GLY A 346 26.04 8.87 -13.95
C GLY A 346 25.44 10.08 -13.22
N ASP A 347 26.19 11.16 -13.13
CA ASP A 347 25.79 12.35 -12.35
C ASP A 347 24.82 13.29 -13.11
N VAL A 348 24.14 12.81 -14.17
CA VAL A 348 23.29 13.66 -15.02
C VAL A 348 21.83 13.27 -15.00
N PHE A 349 21.52 11.98 -14.94
CA PHE A 349 20.16 11.50 -15.15
C PHE A 349 19.85 10.27 -14.30
N GLY A 350 18.65 10.21 -13.75
CA GLY A 350 18.10 9.03 -13.11
C GLY A 350 16.70 8.71 -13.62
N LEU A 351 16.29 7.46 -13.57
CA LEU A 351 14.94 7.02 -13.91
C LEU A 351 14.44 6.03 -12.87
N LEU A 352 13.43 6.47 -12.13
CA LEU A 352 12.69 5.62 -11.21
C LEU A 352 11.38 5.18 -11.89
N GLY A 353 11.00 3.93 -11.74
CA GLY A 353 9.80 3.40 -12.38
C GLY A 353 9.16 2.28 -11.59
N GLY A 354 7.87 2.08 -11.83
CA GLY A 354 7.15 0.95 -11.30
C GLY A 354 5.81 0.75 -12.00
N GLY A 355 5.17 -0.37 -11.71
CA GLY A 355 3.83 -0.63 -12.18
C GLY A 355 3.34 -2.02 -11.84
N TYR A 356 2.04 -2.22 -12.01
CA TYR A 356 1.40 -3.50 -11.77
C TYR A 356 0.19 -3.73 -12.67
N ALA A 357 -0.14 -5.01 -12.83
CA ALA A 357 -1.43 -5.47 -13.31
C ALA A 357 -2.00 -6.42 -12.25
N ARG A 358 -3.23 -6.17 -11.80
CA ARG A 358 -3.90 -6.92 -10.74
C ARG A 358 -5.30 -7.31 -11.20
N TRP A 359 -5.65 -8.57 -10.98
CA TRP A 359 -7.00 -9.09 -11.06
C TRP A 359 -7.47 -9.36 -9.65
N PHE A 360 -8.63 -8.82 -9.30
CA PHE A 360 -9.30 -9.11 -8.04
C PHE A 360 -10.73 -9.57 -8.34
N ARG A 361 -11.15 -10.58 -7.58
CA ARG A 361 -12.52 -11.07 -7.55
C ARG A 361 -12.91 -11.34 -6.12
N ASP A 362 -14.07 -10.87 -5.68
CA ASP A 362 -14.55 -11.17 -4.33
C ASP A 362 -15.17 -12.58 -4.23
N ALA A 363 -15.80 -12.87 -3.10
CA ALA A 363 -16.37 -14.18 -2.79
C ALA A 363 -17.87 -14.30 -3.09
N ASP A 364 -18.51 -13.23 -3.52
CA ASP A 364 -19.95 -13.21 -3.70
C ASP A 364 -20.38 -14.02 -4.95
N ARG A 365 -21.69 -14.08 -5.22
CA ARG A 365 -22.21 -14.84 -6.38
C ARG A 365 -22.30 -14.02 -7.66
N ASN A 366 -22.24 -12.71 -7.55
CA ASN A 366 -22.48 -11.76 -8.61
C ASN A 366 -21.19 -11.44 -9.37
N VAL A 367 -20.79 -12.33 -10.27
CA VAL A 367 -19.56 -12.14 -11.09
C VAL A 367 -19.62 -11.01 -12.14
N TYR A 368 -20.62 -10.13 -12.07
CA TYR A 368 -20.89 -9.04 -13.02
C TYR A 368 -21.14 -7.71 -12.30
N ASP A 369 -20.26 -7.35 -11.37
CA ASP A 369 -20.24 -6.09 -10.63
C ASP A 369 -18.90 -5.35 -10.71
N LEU A 370 -18.80 -4.27 -9.95
CA LEU A 370 -17.76 -3.25 -10.07
C LEU A 370 -16.52 -3.59 -9.24
N ASP A 371 -16.68 -4.42 -8.22
CA ASP A 371 -15.66 -4.94 -7.31
C ASP A 371 -14.80 -6.02 -7.97
N ASP A 372 -15.37 -6.79 -8.90
CA ASP A 372 -14.65 -7.73 -9.74
C ASP A 372 -13.94 -7.00 -10.90
N ALA A 373 -12.61 -6.84 -10.81
CA ALA A 373 -11.89 -5.98 -11.76
C ALA A 373 -10.45 -6.38 -12.07
N TRP A 374 -10.07 -6.10 -13.33
CA TRP A 374 -8.68 -5.88 -13.72
C TRP A 374 -8.32 -4.42 -13.46
N GLU A 375 -7.15 -4.20 -12.88
CA GLU A 375 -6.56 -2.87 -12.78
C GLU A 375 -5.10 -2.90 -13.20
N VAL A 376 -4.67 -1.79 -13.81
CA VAL A 376 -3.30 -1.57 -14.27
C VAL A 376 -2.87 -0.19 -13.88
N ALA A 377 -1.68 -0.09 -13.30
CA ALA A 377 -1.05 1.20 -13.02
C ALA A 377 0.42 1.19 -13.42
N LEU A 378 0.88 2.28 -14.03
CA LEU A 378 2.26 2.50 -14.44
C LEU A 378 2.71 3.90 -14.00
N ALA A 379 3.95 4.03 -13.52
CA ALA A 379 4.54 5.32 -13.19
C ALA A 379 6.02 5.34 -13.58
N LEU A 380 6.45 6.43 -14.22
CA LEU A 380 7.84 6.68 -14.57
C LEU A 380 8.22 8.10 -14.14
N ARG A 381 9.34 8.21 -13.42
CA ARG A 381 9.85 9.47 -12.88
C ARG A 381 11.31 9.68 -13.31
N PRO A 382 11.56 10.27 -14.49
CA PRO A 382 12.90 10.75 -14.84
C PRO A 382 13.33 11.94 -13.98
N HIS A 383 14.61 11.94 -13.61
CA HIS A 383 15.31 13.01 -12.90
C HIS A 383 16.46 13.54 -13.77
N LEU A 384 16.57 14.86 -13.87
CA LEU A 384 17.73 15.55 -14.44
C LEU A 384 18.51 16.24 -13.32
N TYR A 385 19.76 15.85 -13.13
CA TYR A 385 20.67 16.42 -12.12
C TYR A 385 21.34 17.67 -12.71
N VAL A 386 20.67 18.81 -12.59
CA VAL A 386 21.13 20.09 -13.17
C VAL A 386 22.40 20.59 -12.46
N THR A 387 22.46 20.42 -11.14
CA THR A 387 23.66 20.55 -10.32
C THR A 387 23.68 19.42 -9.29
N GLU A 388 24.74 19.31 -8.49
CA GLU A 388 24.80 18.33 -7.39
C GLU A 388 23.55 18.39 -6.49
N GLN A 389 23.08 19.60 -6.18
CA GLN A 389 22.00 19.81 -5.21
C GLN A 389 20.68 20.30 -5.80
N PHE A 390 20.63 20.64 -7.09
CA PHE A 390 19.41 21.10 -7.75
C PHE A 390 19.06 20.18 -8.90
N HIS A 391 17.90 19.53 -8.81
CA HIS A 391 17.41 18.59 -9.82
C HIS A 391 16.06 19.04 -10.35
N VAL A 392 15.71 18.55 -11.52
CA VAL A 392 14.36 18.66 -12.07
C VAL A 392 13.87 17.27 -12.37
N ALA A 393 12.81 16.84 -11.70
CA ALA A 393 12.13 15.60 -12.02
C ALA A 393 10.83 15.87 -12.79
N ALA A 394 10.42 14.91 -13.61
CA ALA A 394 9.07 14.85 -14.14
C ALA A 394 8.49 13.49 -13.78
N GLU A 395 7.17 13.37 -13.65
CA GLU A 395 6.50 12.09 -13.51
C GLU A 395 5.37 11.97 -14.54
N VAL A 396 5.25 10.81 -15.16
CA VAL A 396 4.06 10.40 -15.87
C VAL A 396 3.52 9.15 -15.20
N SER A 397 2.22 9.13 -14.93
CA SER A 397 1.53 7.93 -14.48
C SER A 397 0.22 7.73 -15.21
N TRP A 398 -0.15 6.46 -15.32
CA TRP A 398 -1.38 6.02 -15.97
C TRP A 398 -2.03 4.95 -15.12
N GLN A 399 -3.35 5.04 -15.01
CA GLN A 399 -4.19 4.13 -14.27
C GLN A 399 -5.36 3.70 -15.17
N LEU A 400 -5.74 2.43 -15.06
CA LEU A 400 -6.90 1.85 -15.71
C LEU A 400 -7.55 0.84 -14.77
N ARG A 401 -8.88 0.86 -14.72
CA ARG A 401 -9.69 -0.20 -14.11
C ARG A 401 -10.77 -0.65 -15.08
N GLU A 402 -10.91 -1.95 -15.24
CA GLU A 402 -11.91 -2.61 -16.07
C GLU A 402 -12.64 -3.63 -15.19
N SER A 403 -13.90 -3.34 -14.86
CA SER A 403 -14.74 -4.20 -14.04
C SER A 403 -15.68 -5.07 -14.87
N ALA A 404 -16.21 -6.14 -14.27
CA ALA A 404 -17.17 -7.02 -14.93
C ALA A 404 -18.59 -6.44 -15.01
N GLY A 405 -18.90 -5.47 -14.17
CA GLY A 405 -20.22 -4.85 -14.03
C GLY A 405 -20.46 -3.61 -14.87
N LEU A 406 -21.70 -3.13 -14.80
CA LEU A 406 -22.14 -1.90 -15.46
C LEU A 406 -21.98 -0.71 -14.50
N ALA A 407 -21.53 0.43 -15.03
CA ALA A 407 -21.48 1.66 -14.25
C ALA A 407 -22.90 2.08 -13.83
N PRO A 408 -23.12 2.53 -12.58
CA PRO A 408 -24.48 2.78 -12.08
C PRO A 408 -25.20 3.90 -12.83
N GLU A 409 -24.44 4.90 -13.31
CA GLU A 409 -24.99 6.08 -13.97
C GLU A 409 -25.28 5.84 -15.46
N SER A 410 -24.36 5.21 -16.19
CA SER A 410 -24.53 5.01 -17.63
C SER A 410 -25.22 3.70 -17.99
N GLU A 411 -25.33 2.76 -17.05
CA GLU A 411 -25.81 1.39 -17.27
C GLU A 411 -25.05 0.68 -18.41
N GLN A 412 -23.80 1.07 -18.66
CA GLN A 412 -22.92 0.49 -19.66
C GLN A 412 -21.60 0.03 -19.02
N PRO A 413 -20.86 -0.89 -19.66
CA PRO A 413 -19.49 -1.15 -19.27
C PRO A 413 -18.66 0.13 -19.43
N GLU A 414 -17.96 0.51 -18.37
CA GLU A 414 -17.06 1.66 -18.37
C GLU A 414 -15.65 1.24 -17.97
N THR A 415 -14.66 1.96 -18.49
CA THR A 415 -13.25 1.72 -18.17
C THR A 415 -12.65 3.01 -17.61
N PRO A 416 -12.77 3.25 -16.30
CA PRO A 416 -12.12 4.36 -15.62
C PRO A 416 -10.63 4.44 -15.94
N GLN A 417 -10.17 5.61 -16.40
CA GLN A 417 -8.76 5.88 -16.69
C GLN A 417 -8.35 7.26 -16.23
N ILE A 418 -7.13 7.35 -15.70
CA ILE A 418 -6.51 8.62 -15.31
C ILE A 418 -5.07 8.66 -15.82
N TRP A 419 -4.74 9.73 -16.53
CA TRP A 419 -3.34 10.11 -16.78
C TRP A 419 -2.92 11.21 -15.83
N LYS A 420 -1.73 11.12 -15.25
CA LYS A 420 -1.16 12.22 -14.46
C LYS A 420 0.21 12.59 -14.99
N PHE A 421 0.50 13.89 -14.96
CA PHE A 421 1.76 14.46 -15.38
C PHE A 421 2.23 15.47 -14.35
N ALA A 422 3.46 15.35 -13.87
CA ALA A 422 4.03 16.27 -12.90
C ALA A 422 5.41 16.78 -13.33
N VAL A 423 5.74 18.00 -12.92
CA VAL A 423 7.09 18.58 -12.99
C VAL A 423 7.48 19.07 -11.60
N MET A 424 8.72 18.77 -11.22
CA MET A 424 9.22 18.90 -9.86
C MET A 424 10.65 19.45 -9.84
N PRO A 425 10.86 20.78 -9.94
CA PRO A 425 12.11 21.38 -9.52
C PRO A 425 12.31 21.12 -8.02
N MET A 426 13.49 20.63 -7.66
CA MET A 426 13.79 20.19 -6.30
C MET A 426 15.21 20.53 -5.87
N TRP A 427 15.34 20.75 -4.56
CA TRP A 427 16.62 20.87 -3.88
C TRP A 427 16.90 19.61 -3.07
N VAL A 428 18.08 19.02 -3.28
CA VAL A 428 18.51 17.72 -2.75
C VAL A 428 19.92 17.89 -2.15
N PRO A 429 20.05 18.19 -0.85
CA PRO A 429 21.33 18.61 -0.26
C PRO A 429 22.45 17.56 -0.30
N PHE A 430 22.12 16.27 -0.37
CA PHE A 430 23.10 15.18 -0.33
C PHE A 430 23.57 14.69 -1.70
N GLY A 431 23.14 15.33 -2.79
CA GLY A 431 23.64 15.00 -4.12
C GLY A 431 22.64 14.28 -5.02
N PRO A 432 23.10 13.84 -6.21
CA PRO A 432 22.35 13.04 -7.18
C PRO A 432 21.75 11.75 -6.61
N GLY A 433 20.78 11.18 -7.33
CA GLY A 433 20.09 9.92 -7.03
C GLY A 433 18.58 10.09 -6.93
N THR A 434 17.81 9.23 -7.60
CA THR A 434 16.33 9.28 -7.58
C THR A 434 15.78 8.99 -6.17
N LEU A 435 16.49 8.14 -5.42
CA LEU A 435 16.24 7.78 -4.03
C LEU A 435 17.05 8.64 -3.03
N SER A 436 17.78 9.66 -3.47
CA SER A 436 18.48 10.56 -2.55
C SER A 436 17.50 11.44 -1.78
N ARG A 437 17.66 11.54 -0.46
CA ARG A 437 16.81 12.33 0.45
C ARG A 437 17.64 13.03 1.50
N PRO A 438 17.20 14.18 2.07
CA PRO A 438 15.89 14.81 1.89
C PRO A 438 15.71 15.47 0.52
N GLN A 439 14.46 15.66 0.12
CA GLN A 439 14.08 16.42 -1.08
C GLN A 439 13.06 17.48 -0.70
N LEU A 440 13.35 18.74 -1.04
CA LEU A 440 12.37 19.82 -1.03
C LEU A 440 11.93 20.11 -2.46
N ARG A 441 10.64 20.01 -2.75
CA ARG A 441 10.08 20.02 -4.10
C ARG A 441 9.02 21.09 -4.21
N LEU A 442 9.05 21.84 -5.32
CA LEU A 442 7.85 22.50 -5.83
C LEU A 442 7.25 21.56 -6.86
N VAL A 443 5.99 21.19 -6.72
CA VAL A 443 5.31 20.22 -7.59
C VAL A 443 4.19 20.93 -8.33
N TYR A 444 4.18 20.83 -9.65
CA TYR A 444 2.99 21.10 -10.46
C TYR A 444 2.57 19.80 -11.13
N GLN A 445 1.37 19.33 -10.82
CA GLN A 445 0.77 18.14 -11.41
C GLN A 445 -0.56 18.49 -12.08
N ILE A 446 -0.85 17.79 -13.17
CA ILE A 446 -2.18 17.70 -13.75
C ILE A 446 -2.65 16.25 -13.75
N SER A 447 -3.93 16.04 -13.46
CA SER A 447 -4.61 14.75 -13.58
C SER A 447 -5.70 14.88 -14.63
N VAL A 448 -5.72 13.99 -15.62
CA VAL A 448 -6.64 14.00 -16.75
C VAL A 448 -7.49 12.72 -16.69
N PRO A 449 -8.62 12.74 -15.96
CA PRO A 449 -9.56 11.63 -15.91
C PRO A 449 -10.44 11.58 -17.17
N ASN A 450 -10.76 10.38 -17.65
CA ASN A 450 -11.85 10.21 -18.62
C ASN A 450 -13.23 10.32 -17.91
N ASP A 451 -14.31 10.31 -18.69
CA ASP A 451 -15.67 10.44 -18.15
C ASP A 451 -15.98 9.31 -17.16
N ALA A 452 -15.62 8.06 -17.51
CA ALA A 452 -15.76 6.89 -16.65
C ALA A 452 -15.06 7.04 -15.29
N ALA A 453 -13.84 7.59 -15.26
CA ALA A 453 -13.15 7.87 -14.00
C ALA A 453 -13.90 8.91 -13.17
N ARG A 454 -14.49 9.93 -13.79
CA ARG A 454 -15.29 10.91 -13.05
C ARG A 454 -16.59 10.31 -12.53
N HIS A 455 -17.16 9.32 -13.19
CA HIS A 455 -18.33 8.59 -12.69
C HIS A 455 -18.04 7.71 -11.46
N THR A 456 -16.76 7.44 -11.13
CA THR A 456 -16.41 6.75 -9.88
C THR A 456 -16.46 7.65 -8.66
N LEU A 457 -16.61 8.96 -8.84
CA LEU A 457 -16.75 9.92 -7.75
C LEU A 457 -18.23 10.06 -7.35
N PRO A 458 -18.54 10.43 -6.09
CA PRO A 458 -19.90 10.72 -5.66
C PRO A 458 -20.59 11.76 -6.55
N GLU A 459 -21.90 11.64 -6.76
CA GLU A 459 -22.63 12.48 -7.74
C GLU A 459 -22.44 13.99 -7.54
N ASP A 460 -22.36 14.42 -6.27
CA ASP A 460 -22.18 15.82 -5.85
C ASP A 460 -20.71 16.28 -5.75
N ASP A 461 -19.74 15.42 -6.07
CA ASP A 461 -18.32 15.78 -6.03
C ASP A 461 -18.01 16.79 -7.16
N PRO A 462 -17.51 18.00 -6.85
CA PRO A 462 -17.25 19.03 -7.85
C PRO A 462 -16.21 18.61 -8.91
N ARG A 463 -15.35 17.63 -8.60
CA ARG A 463 -14.36 17.10 -9.53
C ARG A 463 -15.00 16.38 -10.72
N ARG A 464 -16.29 16.01 -10.65
CA ARG A 464 -17.03 15.41 -11.78
C ARG A 464 -17.16 16.35 -12.97
N ASP A 465 -17.20 17.66 -12.73
CA ASP A 465 -17.28 18.69 -13.77
C ASP A 465 -15.91 19.10 -14.32
N HIS A 466 -14.82 18.57 -13.76
CA HIS A 466 -13.47 18.95 -14.13
C HIS A 466 -12.85 17.94 -15.09
N SER A 467 -12.64 18.36 -16.35
CA SER A 467 -11.89 17.55 -17.33
C SER A 467 -10.40 17.42 -17.01
N VAL A 468 -9.87 18.30 -16.16
CA VAL A 468 -8.48 18.29 -15.69
C VAL A 468 -8.45 18.75 -14.23
N GLU A 469 -7.78 18.00 -13.36
CA GLU A 469 -7.44 18.46 -12.03
C GLU A 469 -6.01 18.99 -11.99
N HIS A 470 -5.80 20.02 -11.16
CA HIS A 470 -4.49 20.63 -10.97
C HIS A 470 -4.03 20.43 -9.54
N MET A 471 -2.73 20.30 -9.35
CA MET A 471 -2.08 20.46 -8.06
C MET A 471 -0.86 21.35 -8.25
N LEU A 472 -0.82 22.48 -7.55
CA LEU A 472 0.42 23.24 -7.33
C LEU A 472 0.74 23.20 -5.84
N GLY A 473 1.89 22.63 -5.48
CA GLY A 473 2.21 22.39 -4.08
C GLY A 473 3.69 22.47 -3.76
N ILE A 474 3.98 22.63 -2.47
CA ILE A 474 5.33 22.49 -1.93
C ILE A 474 5.33 21.23 -1.07
N GLN A 475 6.32 20.39 -1.27
CA GLN A 475 6.46 19.12 -0.58
C GLN A 475 7.88 18.95 -0.06
N VAL A 476 8.01 18.33 1.11
CA VAL A 476 9.28 17.80 1.61
C VAL A 476 9.11 16.33 1.90
N GLU A 477 10.11 15.53 1.53
CA GLU A 477 10.20 14.12 1.89
C GLU A 477 11.61 13.81 2.35
N TRP A 478 11.74 13.01 3.40
CA TRP A 478 13.01 12.63 3.97
C TRP A 478 13.00 11.22 4.51
N TRP A 479 14.19 10.64 4.59
CA TRP A 479 14.47 9.53 5.47
C TRP A 479 15.92 9.58 5.93
N TYR A 480 16.15 9.06 7.12
CA TYR A 480 17.46 8.96 7.75
C TYR A 480 17.44 7.75 8.68
N ASN A 481 18.34 6.77 8.50
CA ASN A 481 18.48 5.57 9.34
C ASN A 481 17.15 4.93 9.76
N SER A 482 16.13 4.99 8.91
CA SER A 482 14.83 4.43 9.23
C SER A 482 14.91 2.90 9.18
N SER A 483 14.10 2.24 10.01
CA SER A 483 14.04 0.79 10.21
C SER A 483 13.65 -0.04 8.99
N TYR A 484 13.35 0.62 7.87
CA TYR A 484 13.11 0.04 6.54
C TYR A 484 14.36 0.01 5.66
N ARG A 485 15.55 0.14 6.26
CA ARG A 485 16.85 -0.02 5.62
C ARG A 485 17.56 -1.27 6.07
#